data_AF-A0AAW8KMI8-F1
#
_entry.id   AF-A0AAW8KMI8-F1
#
_cell.length_a   1.000
_cell.length_b   1.000
_cell.length_c   1.000
_cell.angle_alpha   90.00
_cell.angle_beta   90.00
_cell.angle_gamma   90.00
#
_symmetry.space_group_name_H-M   'P 1'
#
loop_
_entity.id
_entity.type
_entity.pdbx_description
1 polymer ?
#
loop_
_entity_poly.entity_id
_entity_poly.type
_entity_poly.pdbx_seq_one_letter_code
_entity_poly.pdbx_strand_id
1 'polypeptide(L)'
;TGETAFEVEEAVKIANKIGYPVLVRPSYVLGGRAMEIVHNDEDLRVYMATAVQEISHDAPILVDKYVVGKECEVDAIADGENVFIPGVM
;
A
#
# COMPACT_ATOMS: atom_id res chain seq x y z
N THR A 1 -11.58 1.04 4.91
CA THR A 1 -10.97 0.84 3.58
C THR A 1 -9.70 1.64 3.55
N GLY A 2 -8.67 1.21 2.81
CA GLY A 2 -7.42 1.96 2.68
C GLY A 2 -7.63 3.37 2.11
N GLU A 3 -6.78 4.30 2.52
CA GLU A 3 -6.77 5.70 2.09
C GLU A 3 -5.33 6.14 1.81
N THR A 4 -5.16 7.14 0.95
CA THR A 4 -3.85 7.67 0.55
C THR A 4 -3.44 8.85 1.43
N ALA A 5 -2.14 8.96 1.72
CA ALA A 5 -1.56 10.08 2.44
C ALA A 5 -0.34 10.65 1.71
N PHE A 6 -0.20 11.98 1.73
CA PHE A 6 1.02 12.66 1.31
C PHE A 6 1.89 13.03 2.52
N GLU A 7 1.25 13.37 3.63
CA GLU A 7 1.90 13.86 4.83
C GLU A 7 1.86 12.85 5.97
N VAL A 8 2.85 12.92 6.86
CA VAL A 8 2.99 11.99 7.99
C VAL A 8 1.74 11.97 8.88
N GLU A 9 1.22 13.14 9.23
CA GLU A 9 0.06 13.25 10.12
C GLU A 9 -1.26 12.82 9.47
N GLU A 10 -1.33 12.84 8.13
CA GLU A 10 -2.45 12.27 7.40
C GLU A 10 -2.42 10.73 7.48
N ALA A 11 -1.24 10.13 7.25
CA ALA A 11 -1.04 8.69 7.36
C ALA A 11 -1.39 8.17 8.76
N VAL A 12 -0.98 8.88 9.82
CA VAL A 12 -1.30 8.53 11.22
C VAL A 12 -2.81 8.57 11.48
N LYS A 13 -3.53 9.57 10.96
CA LYS A 13 -4.99 9.63 11.12
C LYS A 13 -5.68 8.46 10.42
N ILE A 14 -5.23 8.13 9.21
CA ILE A 14 -5.76 6.98 8.45
C ILE A 14 -5.47 5.68 9.20
N ALA A 15 -4.24 5.48 9.68
CA ALA A 15 -3.86 4.27 10.40
C ALA A 15 -4.67 4.09 11.69
N ASN A 16 -4.91 5.16 12.46
CA ASN A 16 -5.74 5.10 13.65
C ASN A 16 -7.23 4.83 13.35
N LYS A 17 -7.72 5.29 12.19
CA LYS A 17 -9.08 4.97 11.72
C LYS A 17 -9.20 3.51 11.26
N ILE A 18 -8.18 2.96 10.62
CA ILE A 18 -8.16 1.57 10.13
C ILE A 18 -7.90 0.57 11.28
N GLY A 19 -7.04 0.94 12.22
CA GLY A 19 -6.50 0.09 13.28
C GLY A 19 -5.28 -0.70 12.83
N TYR A 20 -4.26 -0.75 13.68
CA TYR A 20 -3.01 -1.49 13.45
C TYR A 20 -3.19 -3.03 13.56
N PRO A 21 -2.35 -3.83 12.89
CA PRO A 21 -1.30 -3.41 11.95
C PRO A 21 -1.86 -2.94 10.60
N VAL A 22 -1.15 -1.98 9.99
CA VAL A 22 -1.44 -1.44 8.65
C VAL A 22 -0.32 -1.79 7.68
N LEU A 23 -0.67 -1.97 6.41
CA LEU A 23 0.27 -2.13 5.31
C LEU A 23 0.43 -0.76 4.64
N VAL A 24 1.65 -0.24 4.62
CA VAL A 24 2.01 0.98 3.89
C VAL A 24 2.61 0.62 2.54
N ARG A 25 2.10 1.23 1.48
CA ARG A 25 2.50 0.95 0.09
C ARG A 25 2.78 2.24 -0.66
N PRO A 26 4.04 2.52 -1.04
CA PRO A 26 4.35 3.64 -1.90
C PRO A 26 3.66 3.49 -3.26
N SER A 27 3.29 4.61 -3.88
CA SER A 27 2.83 4.60 -5.27
C SER A 27 4.02 4.40 -6.22
N TYR A 28 3.73 3.88 -7.42
CA TYR A 28 4.69 3.72 -8.53
C TYR A 28 5.92 2.83 -8.22
N VAL A 29 5.77 1.85 -7.33
CA VAL A 29 6.77 0.80 -7.08
C VAL A 29 6.27 -0.58 -7.50
N LEU A 30 7.21 -1.43 -7.92
CA LEU A 30 6.95 -2.84 -8.25
C LEU A 30 7.74 -3.76 -7.30
N GLY A 31 7.28 -4.99 -7.13
CA GLY A 31 7.98 -6.02 -6.35
C GLY A 31 8.01 -5.75 -4.83
N GLY A 32 7.01 -5.04 -4.29
CA GLY A 32 6.93 -4.77 -2.85
C GLY A 32 8.02 -3.84 -2.31
N ARG A 33 8.74 -3.12 -3.19
CA ARG A 33 9.82 -2.22 -2.79
C ARG A 33 9.32 -1.18 -1.78
N ALA A 34 9.93 -1.19 -0.59
CA ALA A 34 9.60 -0.32 0.53
C ALA A 34 8.12 -0.38 0.96
N MET A 35 7.45 -1.52 0.76
CA MET A 35 6.22 -1.82 1.48
C MET A 35 6.58 -2.33 2.89
N GLU A 36 5.82 -1.92 3.89
CA GLU A 36 6.08 -2.30 5.28
C GLU A 36 4.78 -2.59 6.03
N ILE A 37 4.82 -3.56 6.94
CA ILE A 37 3.73 -3.80 7.89
C ILE A 37 4.08 -3.04 9.15
N VAL A 38 3.27 -2.04 9.46
CA VAL A 38 3.50 -1.10 10.55
C VAL A 38 2.55 -1.41 11.69
N HIS A 39 3.06 -1.39 12.92
CA HIS A 39 2.32 -1.85 14.11
C HIS A 39 1.89 -0.74 15.05
N ASN A 40 2.45 0.46 14.92
CA ASN A 40 2.15 1.59 15.78
C ASN A 40 2.47 2.92 15.09
N ASP A 41 2.11 3.99 15.79
CA ASP A 41 2.24 5.39 15.41
C ASP A 41 3.71 5.85 15.24
N GLU A 42 4.65 5.28 16.00
CA GLU A 42 6.07 5.68 15.98
C GLU A 42 6.75 5.12 14.73
N ASP A 43 6.58 3.82 14.49
CA ASP A 43 7.07 3.12 13.31
C ASP A 43 6.51 3.75 12.03
N LEU A 44 5.23 4.14 12.03
CA LEU A 44 4.61 4.80 10.87
C LEU A 44 5.27 6.14 10.54
N ARG A 45 5.59 6.93 11.57
CA ARG A 45 6.25 8.23 11.38
C ARG A 45 7.66 8.07 10.84
N VAL A 46 8.42 7.09 11.34
CA VAL A 46 9.76 6.77 10.86
C VAL A 46 9.72 6.30 9.41
N TYR A 47 8.78 5.41 9.08
CA TYR A 47 8.56 4.94 7.71
C TYR A 47 8.25 6.10 6.77
N MET A 48 7.25 6.93 7.10
CA MET A 48 6.82 8.04 6.23
C MET A 48 7.94 9.05 6.02
N ALA A 49 8.73 9.37 7.05
CA ALA A 49 9.86 10.28 6.92
C ALA A 49 10.92 9.79 5.92
N THR A 50 11.14 8.46 5.86
CA THR A 50 12.12 7.85 4.96
C THR A 50 11.55 7.63 3.55
N ALA A 51 10.35 7.05 3.46
CA ALA A 51 9.70 6.68 2.21
C ALA A 51 9.30 7.90 1.36
N VAL A 52 8.84 8.98 2.00
CA VAL A 52 8.51 10.23 1.29
C VAL A 52 9.77 10.87 0.68
N GLN A 53 10.92 10.78 1.36
CA GLN A 53 12.17 11.37 0.88
C GLN A 53 12.84 10.57 -0.23
N GLU A 54 12.82 9.23 -0.15
CA GLU A 54 13.62 8.38 -1.03
C GLU A 54 12.87 7.87 -2.28
N ILE A 55 11.53 7.84 -2.23
CA ILE A 55 10.73 7.06 -3.19
C ILE A 55 9.58 7.87 -3.78
N SER A 56 8.92 8.71 -2.98
CA SER A 56 7.75 9.47 -3.42
C SER A 56 8.15 10.63 -4.34
N HIS A 57 7.95 10.44 -5.65
CA HIS A 57 8.00 11.50 -6.66
C HIS A 57 6.71 12.34 -6.62
N ASP A 58 6.42 13.01 -5.51
CA ASP A 58 5.15 13.71 -5.25
C ASP A 58 3.91 12.79 -5.29
N ALA A 59 4.10 11.48 -5.11
CA ALA A 59 3.03 10.49 -5.22
C ALA A 59 2.58 10.02 -3.82
N PRO A 60 1.27 9.83 -3.59
CA PRO A 60 0.79 9.47 -2.28
C PRO A 60 1.21 8.05 -1.87
N ILE A 61 1.29 7.80 -0.58
CA ILE A 61 1.46 6.46 -0.01
C ILE A 61 0.08 5.93 0.38
N LEU A 62 -0.25 4.70 -0.01
CA LEU A 62 -1.46 4.04 0.44
C LEU A 62 -1.24 3.44 1.82
N VAL A 63 -2.12 3.76 2.76
CA VAL A 63 -2.22 3.10 4.07
C VAL A 63 -3.46 2.23 4.05
N ASP A 64 -3.29 0.91 4.20
CA ASP A 64 -4.39 -0.05 4.19
C ASP A 64 -4.31 -1.02 5.37
N LYS A 65 -5.41 -1.72 5.64
CA LYS A 65 -5.45 -2.75 6.67
C LYS A 65 -4.54 -3.91 6.26
N TYR A 66 -3.70 -4.37 7.18
CA TYR A 66 -3.00 -5.63 6.97
C TYR A 66 -3.98 -6.80 7.07
N VAL A 67 -4.04 -7.62 6.02
CA VAL A 67 -4.93 -8.79 5.94
C VAL A 67 -4.09 -10.06 5.96
N VAL A 68 -4.39 -10.94 6.91
CA VAL A 68 -3.82 -12.29 6.94
C VAL A 68 -4.73 -13.22 6.15
N GLY A 69 -4.17 -13.94 5.19
CA GLY A 69 -4.96 -14.82 4.35
C GLY A 69 -4.12 -15.57 3.32
N LYS A 70 -4.82 -16.17 2.36
CA LYS A 70 -4.20 -16.71 1.16
C LYS A 70 -4.17 -15.59 0.12
N GLU A 71 -2.99 -15.36 -0.42
CA GLU A 71 -2.80 -14.54 -1.60
C GLU A 71 -3.10 -15.38 -2.85
N CYS A 72 -3.70 -14.78 -3.87
CA CYS A 72 -3.81 -15.36 -5.19
C CYS A 72 -3.51 -14.29 -6.25
N GLU A 73 -2.96 -14.74 -7.37
CA GLU A 73 -2.62 -13.90 -8.51
C GLU A 73 -3.46 -14.32 -9.71
N VAL A 74 -3.92 -13.34 -10.49
CA VAL A 74 -4.71 -13.58 -11.70
C VAL A 74 -4.08 -12.80 -12.84
N ASP A 75 -3.56 -13.51 -13.82
CA ASP A 75 -3.11 -12.92 -15.07
C ASP A 75 -4.31 -12.77 -16.02
N ALA A 76 -4.46 -11.60 -16.65
CA ALA A 76 -5.55 -11.32 -17.58
C ALA A 76 -5.09 -10.45 -18.76
N ILE A 77 -5.69 -10.67 -19.93
CA ILE A 77 -5.52 -9.89 -21.15
C ILE A 77 -6.90 -9.40 -21.61
N ALA A 78 -7.04 -8.12 -21.92
CA ALA A 78 -8.30 -7.53 -22.38
C ALA A 78 -8.12 -6.75 -23.68
N ASP A 79 -9.07 -6.89 -24.60
CA ASP A 79 -9.11 -6.14 -25.88
C ASP A 79 -10.09 -4.95 -25.85
N GLY A 80 -10.79 -4.76 -24.73
CA GLY A 80 -11.81 -3.73 -24.54
C GLY A 80 -13.26 -4.25 -24.61
N GLU A 81 -13.48 -5.44 -25.17
CA GLU A 81 -14.78 -6.12 -25.22
C GLU A 81 -14.76 -7.45 -24.45
N ASN A 82 -13.68 -8.21 -24.61
CA ASN A 82 -13.45 -9.52 -24.02
C ASN A 82 -12.28 -9.48 -23.04
N VAL A 83 -12.34 -10.35 -22.03
CA VAL A 83 -11.26 -10.58 -21.06
C VAL A 83 -10.90 -12.06 -21.07
N PHE A 84 -9.64 -12.35 -21.35
CA PHE A 84 -9.08 -13.69 -21.31
C PHE A 84 -8.20 -13.86 -20.07
N ILE A 85 -8.46 -14.90 -19.28
CA ILE A 85 -7.71 -15.22 -18.05
C ILE A 85 -6.85 -16.47 -18.31
N PRO A 86 -5.55 -16.32 -18.66
CA PRO A 86 -4.66 -17.45 -18.89
C PRO A 86 -4.29 -18.24 -17.63
N GLY A 87 -4.36 -17.64 -16.44
CA GLY A 87 -3.89 -18.27 -15.21
C GLY A 87 -4.48 -17.68 -13.93
N VAL A 88 -4.67 -18.56 -12.95
CA VAL A 88 -4.99 -18.23 -11.55
C VAL A 88 -4.03 -19.04 -10.69
N MET A 89 -3.26 -18.36 -9.85
CA MET A 89 -2.20 -18.94 -9.00
C MET A 89 -2.49 -18.67 -7.53
#